data_AF-A0A7V3T8B0-F1
#
_entry.id   AF-A0A7V3T8B0-F1
#
_cell.length_a   1.000
_cell.length_b   1.000
_cell.length_c   1.000
_cell.angle_alpha   90.00
_cell.angle_beta   90.00
_cell.angle_gamma   90.00
#
_symmetry.space_group_name_H-M   'P 1'
#
loop_
_entity.id
_entity.type
_entity.pdbx_description
1 polymer ?
#
loop_
_entity_poly.entity_id
_entity_poly.type
_entity_poly.pdbx_seq_one_letter_code
_entity_poly.pdbx_strand_id
1 'polypeptide(L)'
;MRKKVIIPGLAILLGAVSTHAQGTVVFANPGAPISNFLTQAPVPAGQQFWVALYWLPDSPIPPTPSDFDAAGSRACAAITNFIAPGVFHGGVVRIGLFSPGAQAWFQVRAWEHLYGSREIKSYEEAILAPYDPFIGRPILVGTSNIFKVDTGDPTTTPPQVPAPIHGAGKLQGFYVGLFPEPSLVALGLLAISAAWLGRRPHRLSK
;
A
#
# COMPACT_ATOMS: atom_id res chain seq x y z
N MET A 1 -53.38 -45.79 21.54
CA MET A 1 -52.02 -46.05 21.01
C MET A 1 -51.31 -44.72 20.80
N ARG A 2 -50.30 -44.37 21.63
CA ARG A 2 -49.57 -43.08 21.54
C ARG A 2 -48.35 -43.24 20.62
N LYS A 3 -48.33 -42.52 19.50
CA LYS A 3 -47.17 -42.41 18.59
C LYS A 3 -46.09 -41.54 19.26
N LYS A 4 -44.91 -42.13 19.52
CA LYS A 4 -43.72 -41.39 19.97
C LYS A 4 -43.05 -40.78 18.73
N VAL A 5 -42.97 -39.46 18.70
CA VAL A 5 -42.21 -38.70 17.69
C VAL A 5 -40.78 -38.55 18.23
N ILE A 6 -39.79 -39.00 17.46
CA ILE A 6 -38.37 -38.85 17.77
C ILE A 6 -37.85 -37.67 16.93
N ILE A 7 -37.38 -36.61 17.59
CA ILE A 7 -36.75 -35.45 16.96
C ILE A 7 -35.24 -35.66 17.00
N PRO A 8 -34.51 -35.73 15.86
CA PRO A 8 -33.06 -35.76 15.89
C PRO A 8 -32.52 -34.34 16.15
N GLY A 9 -31.72 -34.20 17.21
CA GLY A 9 -31.03 -32.96 17.54
C GLY A 9 -29.90 -32.66 16.55
N LEU A 10 -29.99 -31.52 15.87
CA LEU A 10 -28.96 -30.97 15.00
C LEU A 10 -27.85 -30.36 15.88
N ALA A 11 -26.69 -31.03 15.96
CA ALA A 11 -25.51 -30.47 16.62
C ALA A 11 -24.85 -29.43 15.69
N ILE A 12 -24.99 -28.15 16.04
CA ILE A 12 -24.23 -27.06 15.41
C ILE A 12 -22.82 -27.09 16.00
N LEU A 13 -21.85 -27.59 15.24
CA LEU A 13 -20.43 -27.37 15.52
C LEU A 13 -20.11 -25.90 15.25
N LEU A 14 -20.10 -25.08 16.31
CA LEU A 14 -19.49 -23.76 16.31
C LEU A 14 -17.97 -23.95 16.22
N GLY A 15 -17.42 -23.86 15.01
CA GLY A 15 -15.98 -23.79 14.79
C GLY A 15 -15.45 -22.49 15.37
N ALA A 16 -14.77 -22.57 16.52
CA ALA A 16 -13.96 -21.46 17.04
C ALA A 16 -12.73 -21.30 16.14
N VAL A 17 -12.82 -20.40 15.15
CA VAL A 17 -11.66 -19.97 14.37
C VAL A 17 -10.74 -19.23 15.32
N SER A 18 -9.62 -19.85 15.71
CA SER A 18 -8.63 -19.23 16.59
C SER A 18 -7.97 -18.06 15.84
N THR A 19 -8.27 -16.83 16.27
CA THR A 19 -7.81 -15.55 15.70
C THR A 19 -6.37 -15.17 16.12
N HIS A 20 -5.57 -16.12 16.60
CA HIS A 20 -4.26 -15.86 17.23
C HIS A 20 -3.06 -16.19 16.34
N ALA A 21 -3.29 -16.69 15.14
CA ALA A 21 -2.25 -17.05 14.20
C ALA A 21 -2.18 -16.00 13.07
N GLN A 22 -1.58 -14.84 13.33
CA GLN A 22 -1.28 -13.84 12.29
C GLN A 22 0.21 -13.53 12.26
N GLY A 23 0.77 -13.39 11.06
CA GLY A 23 2.14 -12.95 10.86
C GLY A 23 2.39 -11.54 11.41
N THR A 24 3.57 -11.29 11.97
CA THR A 24 3.94 -9.97 12.51
C THR A 24 5.21 -9.41 11.89
N VAL A 25 5.25 -8.09 11.68
CA VAL A 25 6.44 -7.38 11.20
C VAL A 25 6.67 -6.09 11.98
N VAL A 26 7.92 -5.64 12.09
CA VAL A 26 8.24 -4.33 12.67
C VAL A 26 8.23 -3.28 11.56
N PHE A 27 7.27 -2.37 11.60
CA PHE A 27 7.11 -1.26 10.67
C PHE A 27 7.97 -0.06 11.10
N ALA A 28 9.22 -0.04 10.67
CA ALA A 28 10.17 1.04 10.90
C ALA A 28 11.26 1.06 9.82
N ASN A 29 11.87 2.23 9.57
CA ASN A 29 12.95 2.41 8.58
C ASN A 29 14.25 3.03 9.14
N PRO A 30 14.80 2.54 10.28
CA PRO A 30 16.10 3.03 10.74
C PRO A 30 17.16 2.78 9.65
N GLY A 31 17.81 3.85 9.18
CA GLY A 31 18.85 3.79 8.15
C GLY A 31 18.36 3.78 6.70
N ALA A 32 17.05 3.87 6.44
CA ALA A 32 16.47 3.98 5.09
C ALA A 32 15.55 5.22 4.99
N PRO A 33 16.09 6.44 5.15
CA PRO A 33 15.28 7.64 5.24
C PRO A 33 14.54 7.94 3.93
N ILE A 34 13.29 8.41 4.05
CA ILE A 34 12.50 8.91 2.94
C ILE A 34 12.86 10.37 2.71
N SER A 35 13.15 10.73 1.46
CA SER A 35 13.61 12.07 1.10
C SER A 35 12.63 12.76 0.15
N ASN A 36 12.66 14.09 0.11
CA ASN A 36 11.93 14.85 -0.88
C ASN A 36 12.72 14.86 -2.19
N PHE A 37 12.07 14.50 -3.31
CA PHE A 37 12.72 14.37 -4.61
C PHE A 37 13.35 15.68 -5.11
N LEU A 38 12.72 16.82 -4.83
CA LEU A 38 13.18 18.12 -5.34
C LEU A 38 14.32 18.69 -4.50
N THR A 39 14.20 18.62 -3.18
CA THR A 39 15.18 19.22 -2.26
C THR A 39 16.30 18.26 -1.88
N GLN A 40 16.13 16.95 -2.14
CA GLN A 40 17.02 15.87 -1.67
C GLN A 40 17.17 15.78 -0.14
N ALA A 41 16.50 16.65 0.61
CA ALA A 41 16.48 16.60 2.06
C ALA A 41 15.51 15.51 2.55
N PRO A 42 15.77 14.91 3.73
CA PRO A 42 14.80 14.02 4.36
C PRO A 42 13.46 14.72 4.56
N VAL A 43 12.36 13.99 4.38
CA VAL A 43 11.00 14.51 4.64
C VAL A 43 10.92 15.00 6.09
N PRO A 44 10.40 16.20 6.37
CA PRO A 44 10.36 16.73 7.74
C PRO A 44 9.56 15.80 8.66
N ALA A 45 9.97 15.75 9.93
CA ALA A 45 9.22 15.04 10.96
C ALA A 45 7.86 15.70 11.21
N GLY A 46 6.91 14.95 11.78
CA GLY A 46 5.59 15.44 12.15
C GLY A 46 4.46 14.87 11.29
N GLN A 47 3.33 15.59 11.29
CA GLN A 47 2.04 15.09 10.76
C GLN A 47 1.74 15.52 9.32
N GLN A 48 2.64 16.26 8.66
CA GLN A 48 2.39 16.70 7.28
C GLN A 48 2.34 15.51 6.31
N PHE A 49 3.14 14.49 6.57
CA PHE A 49 3.20 13.29 5.75
C PHE A 49 2.83 12.06 6.57
N TRP A 50 2.10 11.16 5.94
CA TRP A 50 1.85 9.82 6.45
C TRP A 50 2.60 8.80 5.61
N VAL A 51 2.94 7.68 6.26
CA VAL A 51 3.54 6.51 5.65
C VAL A 51 2.70 5.31 6.03
N ALA A 52 2.36 4.48 5.05
CA ALA A 52 1.62 3.26 5.27
C ALA A 52 2.38 2.04 4.78
N LEU A 53 2.18 0.94 5.51
CA LEU A 53 2.65 -0.38 5.13
C LEU A 53 1.56 -1.08 4.34
N TYR A 54 1.86 -1.41 3.09
CA TYR A 54 1.04 -2.23 2.23
C TYR A 54 1.60 -3.63 2.15
N TRP A 55 0.73 -4.63 2.04
CA TRP A 55 1.12 -6.02 1.90
C TRP A 55 0.25 -6.79 0.91
N LEU A 56 0.83 -7.82 0.31
CA LEU A 56 0.14 -8.82 -0.51
C LEU A 56 0.60 -10.24 -0.09
N PRO A 57 -0.28 -11.25 -0.22
CA PRO A 57 0.09 -12.66 -0.06
C PRO A 57 1.33 -13.04 -0.88
N ASP A 58 2.07 -14.05 -0.41
CA ASP A 58 3.12 -14.62 -1.24
C ASP A 58 2.56 -15.18 -2.55
N SER A 59 3.35 -15.04 -3.61
CA SER A 59 3.04 -15.45 -4.97
C SER A 59 4.34 -15.91 -5.64
N PRO A 60 4.30 -16.95 -6.48
CA PRO A 60 5.46 -17.38 -7.26
C PRO A 60 5.92 -16.30 -8.25
N ILE A 61 5.03 -15.38 -8.63
CA ILE A 61 5.33 -14.23 -9.47
C ILE A 61 5.41 -13.00 -8.56
N PRO A 62 6.54 -12.27 -8.54
CA PRO A 62 6.66 -11.02 -7.78
C PRO A 62 5.56 -10.04 -8.19
N PRO A 63 4.84 -9.43 -7.24
CA PRO A 63 3.82 -8.45 -7.55
C PRO A 63 4.45 -7.16 -8.09
N THR A 64 3.64 -6.45 -8.84
CA THR A 64 3.92 -5.14 -9.42
C THR A 64 3.24 -4.05 -8.58
N PRO A 65 3.62 -2.76 -8.73
CA PRO A 65 2.94 -1.66 -8.05
C PRO A 65 1.42 -1.64 -8.32
N SER A 66 1.01 -2.01 -9.54
CA SER A 66 -0.41 -2.08 -9.92
C SER A 66 -1.20 -3.16 -9.16
N ASP A 67 -0.55 -4.24 -8.70
CA ASP A 67 -1.23 -5.26 -7.89
C ASP A 67 -1.59 -4.70 -6.51
N PHE A 68 -0.70 -3.87 -5.94
CA PHE A 68 -0.99 -3.14 -4.72
C PHE A 68 -2.06 -2.06 -4.92
N ASP A 69 -2.06 -1.36 -6.06
CA ASP A 69 -3.10 -0.39 -6.41
C ASP A 69 -4.47 -1.06 -6.57
N ALA A 70 -4.52 -2.23 -7.20
CA ALA A 70 -5.74 -3.01 -7.37
C ALA A 70 -6.30 -3.53 -6.03
N ALA A 71 -5.43 -3.86 -5.08
CA ALA A 71 -5.85 -4.21 -3.72
C ALA A 71 -6.31 -2.97 -2.91
N GLY A 72 -5.71 -1.81 -3.19
CA GLY A 72 -6.04 -0.53 -2.58
C GLY A 72 -5.94 -0.57 -1.05
N SER A 73 -6.90 0.08 -0.38
CA SER A 73 -6.93 0.18 1.09
C SER A 73 -7.02 -1.17 1.81
N ARG A 74 -7.44 -2.25 1.14
CA ARG A 74 -7.46 -3.60 1.72
C ARG A 74 -6.05 -4.17 1.95
N ALA A 75 -5.07 -3.71 1.18
CA ALA A 75 -3.66 -4.06 1.37
C ALA A 75 -2.98 -3.21 2.45
N CYS A 76 -3.61 -2.13 2.93
CA CYS A 76 -3.04 -1.27 3.97
C CYS A 76 -3.12 -1.96 5.35
N ALA A 77 -1.97 -2.26 5.94
CA ALA A 77 -1.89 -2.89 7.27
C ALA A 77 -1.75 -1.88 8.41
N ALA A 78 -1.05 -0.77 8.19
CA ALA A 78 -0.80 0.25 9.20
C ALA A 78 -0.44 1.59 8.55
N ILE A 79 -0.71 2.67 9.27
CA ILE A 79 -0.35 4.04 8.91
C ILE A 79 0.37 4.68 10.10
N THR A 80 1.43 5.44 9.85
CA THR A 80 2.20 6.18 10.86
C THR A 80 2.69 7.51 10.27
N ASN A 81 3.19 8.37 11.14
CA ASN A 81 3.87 9.61 10.78
C ASN A 81 5.41 9.47 10.86
N PHE A 82 6.11 10.55 10.55
CA PHE A 82 7.56 10.66 10.70
C PHE A 82 7.93 11.13 12.11
N ILE A 83 8.76 10.36 12.82
CA ILE A 83 9.24 10.65 14.17
C ILE A 83 10.54 11.47 14.17
N ALA A 84 11.27 11.42 13.07
CA ALA A 84 12.47 12.21 12.79
C ALA A 84 12.54 12.44 11.26
N PRO A 85 13.38 13.36 10.77
CA PRO A 85 13.44 13.64 9.34
C PRO A 85 13.69 12.37 8.50
N GLY A 86 12.75 12.02 7.63
CA GLY A 86 12.74 10.84 6.78
C GLY A 86 12.56 9.49 7.50
N VAL A 87 12.44 9.48 8.82
CA VAL A 87 12.37 8.27 9.65
C VAL A 87 11.00 8.14 10.32
N PHE A 88 10.42 6.95 10.23
CA PHE A 88 9.16 6.56 10.84
C PHE A 88 9.34 5.32 11.74
N HIS A 89 8.44 5.19 12.71
CA HIS A 89 8.36 4.00 13.57
C HIS A 89 6.89 3.75 13.96
N GLY A 90 6.24 2.83 13.24
CA GLY A 90 4.87 2.39 13.46
C GLY A 90 4.72 1.19 14.39
N GLY A 91 5.83 0.64 14.90
CA GLY A 91 5.85 -0.47 15.85
C GLY A 91 5.61 -1.84 15.20
N VAL A 92 5.08 -2.79 15.97
CA VAL A 92 4.76 -4.14 15.49
C VAL A 92 3.38 -4.15 14.85
N VAL A 93 3.32 -4.55 13.58
CA VAL A 93 2.09 -4.63 12.78
C VAL A 93 1.71 -6.09 12.56
N ARG A 94 0.43 -6.41 12.74
CA ARG A 94 -0.15 -7.72 12.42
C ARG A 94 -0.64 -7.73 10.98
N ILE A 95 -0.25 -8.75 10.23
CA ILE A 95 -0.53 -8.86 8.80
C ILE A 95 -1.64 -9.90 8.59
N GLY A 96 -2.88 -9.41 8.45
CA GLY A 96 -4.05 -10.12 7.90
C GLY A 96 -4.33 -11.57 8.36
N LEU A 97 -5.22 -12.26 7.64
CA LEU A 97 -5.58 -13.67 7.86
C LEU A 97 -4.53 -14.64 7.31
N PHE A 98 -3.23 -14.36 7.52
CA PHE A 98 -2.16 -15.19 6.98
C PHE A 98 -1.56 -16.11 8.03
N SER A 99 -1.14 -17.29 7.61
CA SER A 99 -0.45 -18.24 8.50
C SER A 99 0.77 -17.55 9.10
N PRO A 100 0.96 -17.59 10.43
CA PRO A 100 2.18 -17.14 11.09
C PRO A 100 3.43 -17.73 10.43
N GLY A 101 4.52 -16.96 10.41
CA GLY A 101 5.78 -17.45 9.83
C GLY A 101 5.84 -17.43 8.30
N ALA A 102 4.73 -17.18 7.62
CA ALA A 102 4.68 -17.17 6.17
C ALA A 102 5.36 -15.93 5.58
N GLN A 103 5.79 -16.07 4.33
CA GLN A 103 6.32 -14.95 3.55
C GLN A 103 5.17 -14.08 3.03
N ALA A 104 5.43 -12.79 2.87
CA ALA A 104 4.53 -11.86 2.19
C ALA A 104 5.33 -10.79 1.45
N TRP A 105 4.68 -10.19 0.45
CA TRP A 105 5.22 -9.05 -0.28
C TRP A 105 4.77 -7.75 0.38
N PHE A 106 5.68 -6.79 0.45
CA PHE A 106 5.45 -5.51 1.10
C PHE A 106 5.88 -4.36 0.20
N GLN A 107 5.20 -3.24 0.38
CA GLN A 107 5.56 -1.95 -0.17
C GLN A 107 5.20 -0.91 0.88
N VAL A 108 6.06 0.08 1.14
CA VAL A 108 5.65 1.24 1.93
C VAL A 108 5.36 2.41 1.00
N ARG A 109 4.29 3.12 1.31
CA ARG A 109 3.80 4.24 0.53
C ARG A 109 3.72 5.45 1.41
N ALA A 110 4.18 6.59 0.92
CA ALA A 110 4.16 7.85 1.65
C ALA A 110 3.39 8.90 0.85
N TRP A 111 2.64 9.74 1.54
CA TRP A 111 1.91 10.85 0.93
C TRP A 111 1.80 12.02 1.88
N GLU A 112 1.59 13.20 1.32
CA GLU A 112 1.25 14.40 2.08
C GLU A 112 -0.20 14.29 2.58
N HIS A 113 -0.36 14.00 3.86
CA HIS A 113 -1.65 13.85 4.52
C HIS A 113 -2.35 15.19 4.70
N LEU A 114 -1.59 16.25 5.02
CA LEU A 114 -2.09 17.61 5.13
C LEU A 114 -1.76 18.37 3.85
N TYR A 115 -2.68 18.31 2.88
CA TYR A 115 -2.53 18.97 1.60
C TYR A 115 -3.48 20.17 1.51
N GLY A 116 -2.93 21.35 1.79
CA GLY A 116 -3.66 22.62 1.73
C GLY A 116 -4.63 22.72 2.89
N SER A 117 -5.92 22.90 2.59
CA SER A 117 -6.99 22.85 3.58
C SER A 117 -7.62 21.46 3.74
N ARG A 118 -7.04 20.42 3.11
CA ARG A 118 -7.63 19.07 3.05
C ARG A 118 -6.78 18.07 3.80
N GLU A 119 -7.49 17.12 4.40
CA GLU A 119 -6.93 15.97 5.07
C GLU A 119 -7.11 14.75 4.16
N ILE A 120 -6.00 14.11 3.76
CA ILE A 120 -5.96 12.98 2.83
C ILE A 120 -5.66 11.70 3.61
N LYS A 121 -6.63 10.79 3.70
CA LYS A 121 -6.58 9.69 4.68
C LYS A 121 -5.95 8.42 4.16
N SER A 122 -5.79 8.28 2.84
CA SER A 122 -5.11 7.14 2.24
C SER A 122 -4.26 7.53 1.04
N TYR A 123 -3.35 6.63 0.67
CA TYR A 123 -2.52 6.81 -0.52
C TYR A 123 -3.36 6.83 -1.81
N GLU A 124 -4.42 6.02 -1.88
CA GLU A 124 -5.32 5.97 -3.04
C GLU A 124 -6.09 7.28 -3.22
N GLU A 125 -6.45 7.93 -2.12
CA GLU A 125 -7.03 9.28 -2.17
C GLU A 125 -5.98 10.30 -2.61
N ALA A 126 -4.73 10.15 -2.15
CA ALA A 126 -3.64 11.06 -2.49
C ALA A 126 -3.33 11.05 -3.99
N ILE A 127 -3.21 9.89 -4.62
CA ILE A 127 -2.91 9.84 -6.07
C ILE A 127 -4.02 10.49 -6.92
N LEU A 128 -5.27 10.45 -6.45
CA LEU A 128 -6.41 11.06 -7.13
C LEU A 128 -6.66 12.53 -6.72
N ALA A 129 -5.86 13.09 -5.81
CA ALA A 129 -6.13 14.42 -5.27
C ALA A 129 -5.94 15.48 -6.37
N PRO A 130 -6.93 16.36 -6.59
CA PRO A 130 -6.81 17.39 -7.62
C PRO A 130 -5.81 18.46 -7.19
N TYR A 131 -5.26 19.17 -8.18
CA TYR A 131 -4.38 20.31 -7.95
C TYR A 131 -5.02 21.36 -7.04
N ASP A 132 -4.30 21.75 -5.98
CA ASP A 132 -4.68 22.83 -5.08
C ASP A 132 -4.04 24.16 -5.54
N PRO A 133 -4.85 25.17 -5.92
CA PRO A 133 -4.36 26.45 -6.40
C PRO A 133 -3.69 27.30 -5.31
N PHE A 134 -3.98 27.07 -4.02
CA PHE A 134 -3.35 27.80 -2.92
C PHE A 134 -1.94 27.32 -2.64
N ILE A 135 -1.67 26.02 -2.80
CA ILE A 135 -0.32 25.46 -2.67
C ILE A 135 0.49 25.66 -3.95
N GLY A 136 -0.19 25.67 -5.10
CA GLY A 136 0.45 25.91 -6.39
C GLY A 136 1.17 24.68 -6.97
N ARG A 137 1.04 23.50 -6.36
CA ARG A 137 1.63 22.23 -6.82
C ARG A 137 0.71 21.05 -6.55
N PRO A 138 0.81 19.94 -7.30
CA PRO A 138 0.18 18.67 -6.92
C PRO A 138 0.67 18.17 -5.55
N ILE A 139 -0.10 17.26 -4.98
CA ILE A 139 0.25 16.52 -3.76
C ILE A 139 1.52 15.70 -3.97
N LEU A 140 2.33 15.58 -2.91
CA LEU A 140 3.53 14.74 -2.97
C LEU A 140 3.19 13.32 -2.53
N VAL A 141 3.57 12.35 -3.35
CA VAL A 141 3.42 10.92 -3.10
C VAL A 141 4.73 10.20 -3.38
N GLY A 142 4.90 9.00 -2.84
CA GLY A 142 6.05 8.16 -3.12
C GLY A 142 5.81 6.72 -2.71
N THR A 143 6.47 5.79 -3.39
CA THR A 143 6.42 4.36 -3.08
C THR A 143 7.83 3.79 -2.98
N SER A 144 8.00 2.83 -2.08
CA SER A 144 9.25 2.08 -1.96
C SER A 144 9.39 1.05 -3.08
N ASN A 145 10.57 0.45 -3.15
CA ASN A 145 10.73 -0.86 -3.79
C ASN A 145 9.75 -1.87 -3.18
N ILE A 146 9.37 -2.87 -3.98
CA ILE A 146 8.62 -4.03 -3.51
C ILE A 146 9.64 -5.04 -2.97
N PHE A 147 9.38 -5.58 -1.78
CA PHE A 147 10.28 -6.52 -1.13
C PHE A 147 9.51 -7.60 -0.40
N LYS A 148 10.18 -8.72 -0.13
CA LYS A 148 9.59 -9.89 0.50
C LYS A 148 10.13 -10.04 1.93
N VAL A 149 9.25 -10.37 2.88
CA VAL A 149 9.63 -10.57 4.30
C VAL A 149 8.95 -11.82 4.84
N ASP A 150 9.71 -12.62 5.58
CA ASP A 150 9.20 -13.70 6.40
C ASP A 150 8.58 -13.12 7.66
N THR A 151 7.27 -13.26 7.83
CA THR A 151 6.59 -12.71 9.00
C THR A 151 6.97 -13.47 10.28
N GLY A 152 6.94 -12.81 11.43
CA GLY A 152 7.15 -13.48 12.72
C GLY A 152 5.96 -14.35 13.10
N ASP A 153 6.24 -15.50 13.72
CA ASP A 153 5.24 -16.43 14.24
C ASP A 153 5.09 -16.31 15.78
N PRO A 154 4.03 -15.66 16.28
CA PRO A 154 3.79 -15.53 17.72
C PRO A 154 3.30 -16.83 18.39
N THR A 155 2.98 -17.87 17.62
CA THR A 155 2.41 -19.14 18.11
C THR A 155 3.46 -20.21 18.41
N THR A 156 4.71 -20.00 18.01
CA THR A 156 5.85 -20.87 18.33
C THR A 156 6.27 -20.75 19.80
N THR A 157 6.95 -21.76 20.34
CA THR A 157 7.54 -21.73 21.70
C THR A 157 9.04 -22.06 21.62
N PRO A 158 9.94 -21.08 21.87
CA PRO A 158 9.64 -19.68 22.20
C PRO A 158 9.05 -18.89 21.01
N PRO A 159 8.24 -17.83 21.25
CA PRO A 159 7.67 -17.02 20.18
C PRO A 159 8.74 -16.40 19.30
N GLN A 160 8.54 -16.47 17.99
CA GLN A 160 9.45 -15.86 17.03
C GLN A 160 9.33 -14.33 17.07
N VAL A 161 10.47 -13.65 17.05
CA VAL A 161 10.54 -12.18 17.04
C VAL A 161 9.93 -11.63 15.73
N PRO A 162 9.09 -10.58 15.77
CA PRO A 162 8.58 -9.93 14.57
C PRO A 162 9.71 -9.51 13.63
N ALA A 163 9.57 -9.81 12.34
CA ALA A 163 10.64 -9.52 11.39
C ALA A 163 10.71 -8.02 11.05
N PRO A 164 11.90 -7.40 11.07
CA PRO A 164 12.05 -6.02 10.63
C PRO A 164 11.86 -5.91 9.11
N ILE A 165 11.12 -4.90 8.67
CA ILE A 165 10.96 -4.61 7.23
C ILE A 165 12.17 -3.87 6.62
N HIS A 166 13.13 -3.44 7.44
CA HIS A 166 14.35 -2.77 7.02
C HIS A 166 15.55 -3.74 7.02
N GLY A 167 16.63 -3.34 6.34
CA GLY A 167 17.87 -4.13 6.22
C GLY A 167 18.20 -4.50 4.77
N ALA A 168 19.29 -5.23 4.59
CA ALA A 168 19.78 -5.62 3.26
C ALA A 168 18.71 -6.41 2.49
N GLY A 169 18.40 -5.95 1.26
CA GLY A 169 17.41 -6.59 0.38
C GLY A 169 15.93 -6.33 0.74
N LYS A 170 15.64 -5.48 1.74
CA LYS A 170 14.27 -5.14 2.15
C LYS A 170 13.93 -3.69 1.78
N LEU A 171 13.29 -2.93 2.68
CA LEU A 171 12.98 -1.53 2.48
C LEU A 171 14.25 -0.71 2.21
N GLN A 172 14.27 -0.04 1.06
CA GLN A 172 15.28 0.95 0.71
C GLN A 172 14.72 2.37 0.87
N GLY A 173 15.61 3.34 1.09
CA GLY A 173 15.22 4.75 1.07
C GLY A 173 14.65 5.11 -0.30
N PHE A 174 13.59 5.90 -0.33
CA PHE A 174 12.92 6.33 -1.54
C PHE A 174 12.49 7.79 -1.43
N TYR A 175 11.94 8.33 -2.52
CA TYR A 175 11.57 9.74 -2.59
C TYR A 175 10.06 9.94 -2.60
N VAL A 176 9.60 10.99 -1.91
CA VAL A 176 8.30 11.61 -2.18
C VAL A 176 8.49 12.75 -3.17
N GLY A 177 7.63 12.84 -4.17
CA GLY A 177 7.78 13.81 -5.24
C GLY A 177 6.53 13.99 -6.07
N LEU A 178 6.66 14.85 -7.07
CA LEU A 178 5.68 15.00 -8.12
C LEU A 178 5.88 13.86 -9.10
N PHE A 179 5.07 12.82 -8.99
CA PHE A 179 5.02 11.79 -10.03
C PHE A 179 4.02 12.25 -11.08
N PRO A 180 4.46 12.51 -12.33
CA PRO A 180 3.51 12.77 -13.38
C PRO A 180 2.72 11.48 -13.62
N GLU A 181 1.47 11.44 -13.18
CA GLU A 181 0.54 10.49 -13.77
C GLU A 181 0.53 10.73 -15.28
N PRO A 182 0.45 9.69 -16.13
CA PRO A 182 0.16 9.89 -17.53
C PRO A 182 -1.22 10.54 -17.60
N SER A 183 -1.26 11.87 -17.74
CA SER A 183 -2.52 12.59 -17.67
C SER A 183 -3.45 12.01 -18.73
N LEU A 184 -4.58 11.45 -18.30
CA LEU A 184 -5.64 10.97 -19.19
C LEU A 184 -6.10 12.08 -20.13
N VAL A 185 -5.89 13.35 -19.76
CA VAL A 185 -6.07 14.53 -20.59
C VAL A 185 -5.08 14.57 -21.76
N ALA A 186 -3.78 14.37 -21.54
CA ALA A 186 -2.80 14.30 -22.62
C ALA A 186 -3.08 13.12 -23.55
N LEU A 187 -3.43 11.95 -22.99
CA LEU A 187 -3.81 10.76 -23.76
C LEU A 187 -5.10 10.98 -24.55
N GLY A 188 -6.10 11.63 -23.97
CA GLY A 188 -7.35 12.00 -24.64
C GLY A 188 -7.12 12.97 -25.81
N LEU A 189 -6.28 14.00 -25.62
CA LEU A 189 -5.91 14.93 -26.68
C LEU A 189 -5.11 14.24 -27.79
N LEU A 190 -4.22 13.30 -27.45
CA LEU A 190 -3.47 12.49 -28.42
C LEU A 190 -4.39 11.55 -29.21
N ALA A 191 -5.37 10.93 -28.54
CA ALA A 191 -6.36 10.09 -29.20
C ALA A 191 -7.26 10.89 -30.16
N ILE A 192 -7.69 12.10 -29.77
CA ILE A 192 -8.47 13.00 -30.62
C ILE A 192 -7.66 13.45 -31.84
N SER A 193 -6.39 13.81 -31.64
CA SER A 193 -5.51 14.25 -32.74
C SER A 193 -5.16 13.10 -33.69
N ALA A 194 -4.92 11.88 -33.18
CA ALA A 194 -4.75 10.68 -33.99
C ALA A 194 -6.03 10.35 -34.79
N ALA A 195 -7.21 10.46 -34.18
CA ALA A 195 -8.50 10.24 -34.87
C ALA A 195 -8.75 11.29 -35.97
N TRP A 196 -8.29 12.53 -35.80
CA TRP A 196 -8.37 13.57 -36.82
C TRP A 196 -7.40 13.34 -37.98
N LEU A 197 -6.18 12.86 -37.70
CA LEU A 197 -5.19 12.52 -38.73
C LEU A 197 -5.57 11.27 -39.54
N GLY A 198 -6.27 10.31 -38.93
CA GLY A 198 -6.80 9.11 -39.59
C GLY A 198 -7.99 9.35 -40.52
N ARG A 199 -8.60 10.55 -40.50
CA ARG A 199 -9.73 10.91 -41.36
C ARG A 199 -9.34 11.47 -42.74
N ARG A 200 -8.09 11.27 -43.20
CA ARG A 200 -7.73 11.65 -44.58
C ARG A 200 -8.58 10.83 -45.56
N PRO A 201 -9.42 11.44 -46.41
CA PRO A 201 -10.19 10.70 -47.40
C PRO A 201 -9.23 10.09 -48.42
N HIS A 202 -9.29 8.77 -48.60
CA HIS A 202 -8.74 8.11 -49.77
C HIS A 202 -9.44 8.72 -51.00
N ARG A 203 -8.76 9.64 -51.71
CA ARG A 203 -9.12 9.98 -53.08
C ARG A 203 -8.93 8.71 -53.90
N LEU A 204 -10.03 8.02 -54.19
CA LEU A 204 -10.10 7.04 -55.27
C LEU A 204 -9.63 7.74 -56.54
N SER A 205 -8.52 7.29 -57.10
CA SER A 205 -8.02 7.72 -58.40
C SER A 205 -8.59 6.78 -59.45
N LYS A 206 -9.23 7.40 -60.45
CA LYS A 206 -9.79 6.90 -61.71
C LYS A 206 -11.19 6.30 -61.63
#